data_AF-A0AAV6X292-F1
#
_entry.id   AF-A0AAV6X292-F1
#
_cell.length_a   1.000
_cell.length_b   1.000
_cell.length_c   1.000
_cell.angle_alpha   90.00
_cell.angle_beta   90.00
_cell.angle_gamma   90.00
#
_symmetry.space_group_name_H-M   'P 1'
#
loop_
_entity.id
_entity.type
_entity.pdbx_description
1 polymer ?
#
loop_
_entity_poly.entity_id
_entity_poly.type
_entity_poly.pdbx_seq_one_letter_code
_entity_poly.pdbx_strand_id
1 'polypeptide(L)'
;MMTGRRLKKIPGWTWIEVDYKINKFSVGDYTHYMSKEIYEELKCLREKLEVAGYMPDTNFVLHDIEEELKLELLYTHSEKLAIAFGLIGTPKGTPIRITKNLSQICVFGRK
;
A
#
# COMPACT_ATOMS: atom_id res chain seq x y z
N MET A 1 -14.15 24.41 9.74
CA MET A 1 -13.87 24.88 8.36
C MET A 1 -12.42 25.33 8.29
N MET A 2 -11.55 24.62 7.54
CA MET A 2 -10.15 25.04 7.37
C MET A 2 -9.98 25.73 6.02
N THR A 3 -9.68 27.02 6.08
CA THR A 3 -9.43 27.92 4.96
C THR A 3 -8.05 27.68 4.32
N GLY A 4 -8.05 27.23 3.06
CA GLY A 4 -7.36 27.98 2.00
C GLY A 4 -5.84 28.00 1.92
N ARG A 5 -5.12 26.95 2.34
CA ARG A 5 -3.72 26.73 1.88
C ARG A 5 -3.65 25.39 1.17
N ARG A 6 -3.43 25.40 -0.15
CA ARG A 6 -3.26 24.18 -0.96
C ARG A 6 -2.01 23.44 -0.49
N LEU A 7 -2.17 22.58 0.53
CA LEU A 7 -1.18 21.59 0.91
C LEU A 7 -1.03 20.64 -0.29
N LYS A 8 -0.01 20.84 -1.13
CA LYS A 8 0.42 19.82 -2.09
C LYS A 8 1.01 18.67 -1.30
N LYS A 9 0.17 17.74 -0.83
CA LYS A 9 0.62 16.45 -0.33
C LYS A 9 1.20 15.70 -1.53
N ILE A 10 2.51 15.48 -1.53
CA ILE A 10 3.15 14.60 -2.51
C ILE A 10 2.73 13.18 -2.12
N PRO A 11 2.06 12.42 -3.01
CA PRO A 11 1.70 11.05 -2.70
C PRO A 11 2.97 10.24 -2.39
N GLY A 12 2.97 9.54 -1.27
CA GLY A 12 4.06 8.61 -0.94
C GLY A 12 4.05 7.43 -1.90
N TRP A 13 5.24 6.95 -2.26
CA TRP A 13 5.40 5.75 -3.06
C TRP A 13 6.14 4.69 -2.26
N THR A 14 5.80 3.45 -2.53
CA THR A 14 6.52 2.29 -2.03
C THR A 14 7.20 1.63 -3.21
N TRP A 15 8.46 1.23 -3.05
CA TRP A 15 9.13 0.43 -4.05
C TRP A 15 9.75 -0.82 -3.46
N ILE A 16 9.84 -1.83 -4.30
CA ILE A 16 10.40 -3.14 -4.00
C ILE A 16 11.40 -3.49 -5.08
N GLU A 17 12.49 -4.13 -4.66
CA GLU A 17 13.51 -4.66 -5.55
C GLU A 17 13.34 -6.18 -5.64
N VAL A 18 13.02 -6.67 -6.85
CA VAL A 18 12.88 -8.10 -7.18
C VAL A 18 13.68 -8.33 -8.45
N ASP A 19 14.54 -9.35 -8.48
CA ASP A 19 15.39 -9.69 -9.63
C ASP A 19 16.16 -8.49 -10.22
N TYR A 20 16.75 -7.67 -9.34
CA TYR A 20 17.48 -6.44 -9.70
C TYR A 20 16.63 -5.38 -10.43
N LYS A 21 15.30 -5.51 -10.39
CA LYS A 21 14.35 -4.54 -10.95
C LYS A 21 13.58 -3.84 -9.84
N ILE A 22 13.52 -2.52 -9.96
CA ILE A 22 12.76 -1.68 -9.04
C ILE A 22 11.33 -1.56 -9.56
N ASN A 23 10.37 -2.02 -8.76
CA ASN A 23 8.95 -1.88 -9.03
C ASN A 23 8.35 -0.89 -8.03
N LYS A 24 7.62 0.11 -8.54
CA LYS A 24 7.05 1.20 -7.75
C LYS A 24 5.54 1.03 -7.69
N PHE A 25 4.99 1.22 -6.50
CA PHE A 25 3.56 1.15 -6.23
C PHE A 25 3.08 2.42 -5.57
N SER A 26 1.95 2.92 -6.05
CA SER A 26 1.15 3.96 -5.41
C SER A 26 -0.09 3.36 -4.73
N VAL A 27 -0.83 4.14 -3.94
CA VAL A 27 -2.07 3.65 -3.30
C VAL A 27 -3.11 3.42 -4.40
N GLY A 28 -3.72 2.23 -4.43
CA GLY A 28 -4.70 1.86 -5.45
C GLY A 28 -4.11 1.80 -6.87
N ASP A 29 -2.85 1.39 -7.00
CA ASP A 29 -2.19 1.29 -8.30
C ASP A 29 -2.72 0.10 -9.10
N TYR A 30 -3.18 0.36 -10.33
CA TYR A 30 -3.58 -0.65 -11.33
C TYR A 30 -2.74 -0.58 -12.60
N THR A 31 -1.72 0.28 -12.65
CA THR A 31 -0.91 0.50 -13.86
C THR A 31 0.08 -0.64 -14.13
N HIS A 32 0.32 -1.48 -13.12
CA HIS A 32 1.22 -2.62 -13.23
C HIS A 32 0.59 -3.75 -14.06
N TYR A 33 1.37 -4.40 -14.93
CA TYR A 33 0.88 -5.47 -15.81
C TYR A 33 0.36 -6.69 -15.01
N MET A 34 1.01 -7.00 -13.87
CA MET A 34 0.56 -8.04 -12.92
C MET A 34 -0.45 -7.53 -11.89
N SER A 35 -1.08 -6.36 -12.07
CA SER A 35 -2.00 -5.80 -11.08
C SER A 35 -3.06 -6.80 -10.64
N LYS A 36 -3.69 -7.51 -11.59
CA LYS A 36 -4.68 -8.55 -11.30
C LYS A 36 -4.14 -9.64 -10.36
N GLU A 37 -2.97 -10.19 -10.66
CA GLU A 37 -2.32 -11.24 -9.86
C GLU A 37 -1.95 -10.72 -8.46
N ILE A 38 -1.49 -9.47 -8.36
CA ILE A 38 -1.18 -8.83 -7.08
C ILE A 38 -2.44 -8.72 -6.20
N TYR A 39 -3.58 -8.30 -6.77
CA TYR A 39 -4.83 -8.21 -6.02
C TYR A 39 -5.39 -9.60 -5.64
N GLU A 40 -5.22 -10.60 -6.49
CA GLU A 40 -5.59 -11.99 -6.18
C GLU A 40 -4.75 -12.55 -5.02
N GLU A 41 -3.44 -12.35 -5.03
CA GLU A 41 -2.58 -12.75 -3.91
C GLU A 41 -2.89 -11.97 -2.63
N LEU A 42 -3.22 -10.68 -2.73
CA LEU A 42 -3.68 -9.92 -1.56
C LEU A 42 -4.95 -10.50 -0.95
N LYS A 43 -5.88 -10.97 -1.77
CA LYS A 43 -7.09 -11.64 -1.30
C LYS A 43 -6.76 -12.97 -0.63
N CYS A 44 -5.90 -13.78 -1.25
CA CYS A 44 -5.42 -15.04 -0.68
C CYS A 44 -4.70 -14.84 0.66
N LEU A 45 -3.86 -13.81 0.77
CA LEU A 45 -3.17 -13.43 2.00
C LEU A 45 -4.15 -12.97 3.08
N ARG A 46 -5.19 -12.21 2.70
CA ARG A 46 -6.26 -11.82 3.63
C ARG A 46 -6.93 -13.05 4.21
N GLU A 47 -7.40 -13.96 3.37
CA GLU A 47 -8.10 -15.18 3.83
C GLU A 47 -7.20 -16.01 4.76
N LYS A 48 -5.90 -16.14 4.45
CA LYS A 48 -4.93 -16.81 5.33
C LYS A 48 -4.74 -16.09 6.66
N LEU A 49 -4.67 -14.77 6.65
CA LEU A 49 -4.53 -13.95 7.86
C LEU A 49 -5.79 -14.04 8.74
N GLU A 50 -6.98 -14.02 8.14
CA GLU A 50 -8.26 -14.20 8.84
C GLU A 50 -8.35 -15.58 9.50
N VAL A 51 -7.97 -16.65 8.79
CA VAL A 51 -7.90 -18.01 9.35
C VAL A 51 -6.87 -18.11 10.48
N ALA A 52 -5.78 -17.36 10.40
CA ALA A 52 -4.78 -17.26 11.45
C ALA A 52 -5.23 -16.38 12.65
N GLY A 53 -6.41 -15.76 12.59
CA GLY A 53 -6.96 -14.89 13.63
C GLY A 53 -6.38 -13.48 13.65
N TYR A 54 -5.72 -13.04 12.57
CA TYR A 54 -5.20 -11.69 12.47
C TYR A 54 -6.33 -10.68 12.24
N MET A 55 -6.53 -9.77 13.20
CA MET A 55 -7.47 -8.66 13.07
C MET A 55 -6.73 -7.41 12.57
N PRO A 56 -7.05 -6.90 11.37
CA PRO A 56 -6.43 -5.68 10.85
C PRO A 56 -6.84 -4.46 11.70
N ASP A 57 -5.86 -3.61 12.02
CA ASP A 57 -6.10 -2.38 12.78
C ASP A 57 -6.76 -1.31 11.89
N THR A 58 -8.04 -1.03 12.14
CA THR A 58 -8.85 -0.06 11.39
C THR A 58 -8.75 1.37 11.94
N ASN A 59 -8.04 1.59 13.07
CA ASN A 59 -7.98 2.89 13.75
C ASN A 59 -7.31 4.00 12.92
N PHE A 60 -6.53 3.64 11.90
CA PHE A 60 -5.81 4.60 11.07
C PHE A 60 -6.57 5.04 9.81
N VAL A 61 -7.75 4.48 9.55
CA VAL A 61 -8.61 4.86 8.42
C VAL A 61 -9.61 5.92 8.88
N LEU A 62 -9.97 6.85 7.98
CA LEU A 62 -10.97 7.91 8.23
C LEU A 62 -12.20 7.35 8.96
N HIS A 63 -12.51 7.93 10.13
CA HIS A 63 -13.57 7.43 11.02
C HIS A 63 -14.95 7.36 10.34
N ASP A 64 -15.24 8.25 9.38
CA ASP A 64 -16.54 8.38 8.70
C ASP A 64 -16.74 7.44 7.50
N ILE A 65 -16.01 6.32 7.46
CA ILE A 65 -16.17 5.31 6.41
C ILE A 65 -16.66 4.00 7.04
N GLU A 66 -17.55 3.31 6.33
CA GLU A 66 -18.06 1.99 6.67
C GLU A 66 -16.91 0.99 6.85
N GLU A 67 -17.05 0.08 7.82
CA GLU A 67 -15.93 -0.76 8.29
C GLU A 67 -15.39 -1.69 7.18
N GLU A 68 -16.28 -2.16 6.30
CA GLU A 68 -15.94 -2.94 5.11
C GLU A 68 -15.09 -2.15 4.10
N LEU A 69 -15.46 -0.90 3.85
CA LEU A 69 -14.68 0.03 3.02
C LEU A 69 -13.35 0.42 3.68
N LYS A 70 -13.30 0.53 5.02
CA LYS A 70 -12.03 0.76 5.73
C LYS A 70 -11.06 -0.39 5.51
N LEU A 71 -11.57 -1.63 5.55
CA LEU A 71 -10.78 -2.81 5.23
C LEU A 71 -10.27 -2.73 3.78
N GLU A 72 -11.14 -2.55 2.80
CA GLU A 72 -10.72 -2.42 1.39
C GLU A 72 -9.65 -1.36 1.17
N LEU A 73 -9.82 -0.18 1.75
CA LEU A 73 -8.83 0.90 1.70
C LEU A 73 -7.50 0.44 2.30
N LEU A 74 -7.50 -0.21 3.47
CA LEU A 74 -6.30 -0.78 4.08
C LEU A 74 -5.59 -1.77 3.16
N TYR A 75 -6.30 -2.52 2.32
CA TYR A 75 -5.70 -3.50 1.41
C TYR A 75 -5.17 -2.89 0.12
N THR A 76 -5.57 -1.66 -0.23
CA THR A 76 -5.04 -0.91 -1.39
C THR A 76 -3.77 -0.11 -1.08
N HIS A 77 -3.23 -0.23 0.13
CA HIS A 77 -1.96 0.40 0.52
C HIS A 77 -0.81 -0.06 -0.37
N SER A 78 0.03 0.91 -0.78
CA SER A 78 1.16 0.66 -1.68
C SER A 78 2.18 -0.33 -1.11
N GLU A 79 2.29 -0.42 0.22
CA GLU A 79 3.12 -1.41 0.90
C GLU A 79 2.60 -2.83 0.73
N LYS A 80 1.29 -3.03 0.85
CA LYS A 80 0.67 -4.36 0.70
C LYS A 80 0.79 -4.81 -0.75
N LEU A 81 0.56 -3.92 -1.71
CA LEU A 81 0.79 -4.20 -3.13
C LEU A 81 2.24 -4.63 -3.40
N ALA A 82 3.22 -3.93 -2.81
CA ALA A 82 4.62 -4.30 -2.92
C ALA A 82 4.93 -5.67 -2.29
N ILE A 83 4.35 -5.99 -1.13
CA ILE A 83 4.53 -7.30 -0.48
C ILE A 83 3.97 -8.42 -1.36
N ALA A 84 2.73 -8.28 -1.84
CA ALA A 84 2.09 -9.28 -2.69
C ALA A 84 2.88 -9.50 -3.99
N PHE A 85 3.33 -8.42 -4.64
CA PHE A 85 4.23 -8.51 -5.79
C PHE A 85 5.54 -9.24 -5.45
N GLY A 86 6.15 -8.94 -4.30
CA GLY A 86 7.36 -9.62 -3.85
C GLY A 86 7.14 -11.12 -3.65
N LEU A 87 6.00 -11.53 -3.10
CA LEU A 87 5.66 -12.94 -2.89
C LEU A 87 5.38 -13.69 -4.20
N ILE A 88 4.82 -13.03 -5.21
CA ILE A 88 4.63 -13.61 -6.55
C ILE A 88 5.97 -13.77 -7.26
N GLY A 89 6.81 -12.73 -7.19
CA GLY A 89 8.03 -12.62 -7.97
C GLY A 89 9.25 -13.31 -7.36
N THR A 90 9.20 -13.75 -6.10
CA THR A 90 10.37 -14.34 -5.43
C THR A 90 10.13 -15.78 -4.95
N PRO A 91 11.14 -16.67 -5.05
CA PRO A 91 11.09 -18.00 -4.47
C PRO A 91 10.92 -17.95 -2.94
N LYS A 92 10.29 -18.99 -2.37
CA LYS A 92 10.19 -19.17 -0.92
C LYS A 92 11.56 -19.11 -0.26
N GLY A 93 11.69 -18.32 0.81
CA GLY A 93 12.94 -18.13 1.54
C GLY A 93 13.83 -17.00 1.01
N THR A 94 13.44 -16.33 -0.09
CA THR A 94 14.17 -15.17 -0.59
C THR A 94 13.86 -13.94 0.27
N PRO A 95 14.88 -13.20 0.74
CA PRO A 95 14.65 -11.95 1.47
C PRO A 95 14.09 -10.88 0.53
N ILE A 96 12.94 -10.31 0.89
CA ILE A 96 12.31 -9.21 0.16
C ILE A 96 12.62 -7.89 0.87
N ARG A 97 13.09 -6.89 0.12
CA ARG A 97 13.32 -5.52 0.64
C ARG A 97 12.29 -4.55 0.08
N ILE A 98 11.54 -3.93 0.99
CA ILE A 98 10.50 -2.95 0.67
C ILE A 98 10.88 -1.63 1.33
N THR A 99 10.90 -0.57 0.54
CA THR A 99 11.20 0.78 1.01
C THR A 99 10.02 1.68 0.71
N LYS A 100 9.49 2.30 1.75
CA LYS A 100 8.44 3.32 1.64
C LYS A 100 9.06 4.70 1.81
N ASN A 101 8.76 5.62 0.90
CA ASN A 101 9.00 7.03 1.18
C ASN A 101 7.72 7.63 1.78
N LEU A 102 7.77 7.89 3.09
CA LEU A 102 6.74 8.63 3.81
C LEU A 102 6.87 10.13 3.48
N SER A 103 6.53 10.52 2.25
CA SER A 103 6.60 11.93 1.82
C SER A 103 5.42 12.76 2.38
N GLN A 104 5.27 12.84 3.70
CA GLN A 104 4.57 13.96 4.32
C GLN A 104 5.52 15.17 4.40
N ILE A 105 5.92 15.72 3.25
CA ILE A 105 6.56 17.04 3.21
C ILE A 105 5.45 18.07 3.02
N CYS A 106 5.11 18.75 4.11
CA CYS A 106 4.40 20.02 4.06
C CYS A 106 5.36 21.08 3.53
N VAL A 107 5.36 21.31 2.21
CA VAL A 107 6.11 22.43 1.63
C VAL A 107 5.39 23.73 2.00
N PHE A 108 5.85 24.41 3.05
CA PHE A 108 5.48 25.78 3.33
C PHE A 108 6.22 26.68 2.34
N GLY A 109 5.57 27.05 1.23
CA GLY A 109 6.07 28.11 0.39
C GLY A 109 6.11 29.41 1.20
N ARG A 110 7.31 29.90 1.54
CA ARG A 110 7.49 31.29 1.97
C ARG A 110 7.20 32.16 0.73
N LYS A 111 6.33 33.16 0.92
CA LYS A 111 6.14 34.24 -0.05
C LYS A 111 7.45 34.97 -0.28
#